data_AF-A0A1G0SWB1-F1
#
_entry.id   AF-A0A1G0SWB1-F1
#
_cell.length_a   1.000
_cell.length_b   1.000
_cell.length_c   1.000
_cell.angle_alpha   90.00
_cell.angle_beta   90.00
_cell.angle_gamma   90.00
#
_symmetry.space_group_name_H-M   'P 1'
#
loop_
_entity.id
_entity.type
_entity.pdbx_description
1 polymer ?
#
loop_
_entity_poly.entity_id
_entity_poly.type
_entity_poly.pdbx_seq_one_letter_code
_entity_poly.pdbx_strand_id
1 'polypeptide(L)' 'MFHDMSFMGMWWLWLIIIVAVVLILVYSVNNSRAGSSNILNETPLDLLKKRYAKGEIDKQEFEEKKKDLLN' A
#
# COMPACT_ATOMS: atom_id res chain seq x y z
N MET A 1 30.51 33.35 1.52
CA MET A 1 30.69 32.19 0.62
C MET A 1 30.36 30.87 1.34
N PHE A 2 29.23 30.78 2.07
CA PHE A 2 28.85 29.57 2.82
C PHE A 2 27.34 29.25 2.72
N HIS A 3 26.61 29.90 1.81
CA HIS A 3 25.15 29.77 1.74
C HIS A 3 24.67 28.72 0.70
N ASP A 4 25.59 28.05 0.00
CA ASP A 4 25.26 27.01 -1.01
C ASP A 4 25.41 25.58 -0.47
N MET A 5 25.88 25.39 0.76
CA MET A 5 26.00 24.06 1.38
C MET A 5 24.67 23.57 2.01
N SER A 6 23.69 24.46 2.16
CA SER A 6 22.39 24.15 2.77
C SER A 6 21.42 23.43 1.83
N PHE A 7 21.59 23.60 0.51
CA PHE A 7 20.72 22.95 -0.48
C PHE A 7 21.04 21.46 -0.66
N MET A 8 22.30 21.03 -0.44
CA MET A 8 22.66 19.61 -0.49
C MET A 8 22.08 18.81 0.69
N GLY A 9 21.85 19.43 1.85
CA GLY A 9 21.25 18.75 3.01
C GLY A 9 19.76 18.42 2.82
N MET A 10 19.03 19.23 2.04
CA MET A 10 17.59 19.02 1.81
C MET A 10 17.33 17.77 0.96
N TRP A 11 18.19 17.47 -0.01
CA TRP A 11 18.07 16.29 -0.88
C TRP A 11 18.17 14.96 -0.11
N TRP A 12 18.99 14.92 0.95
CA TRP A 12 19.12 13.75 1.80
C TRP A 12 17.86 13.49 2.63
N LEU A 13 17.19 14.56 3.06
CA LEU A 13 15.92 14.49 3.78
C LEU A 13 14.82 13.89 2.89
N TRP A 14 14.75 14.31 1.62
CA TRP A 14 13.86 13.71 0.62
C TRP A 14 14.16 12.23 0.36
N LEU A 15 15.44 11.86 0.28
CA LEU A 15 15.87 10.47 0.13
C LEU A 15 15.41 9.60 1.30
N ILE A 16 15.55 10.09 2.54
CA ILE A 16 15.09 9.39 3.75
C ILE A 16 13.56 9.23 3.75
N ILE A 17 12.81 10.26 3.36
CA ILE A 17 11.34 10.19 3.25
C ILE A 17 10.94 9.12 2.22
N ILE A 18 11.58 9.11 1.04
CA ILE A 18 11.29 8.12 0.00
C ILE A 18 11.58 6.71 0.50
N VAL A 19 12.72 6.49 1.14
CA VAL A 19 13.08 5.19 1.72
C VAL A 19 12.06 4.78 2.79
N ALA A 20 11.65 5.69 3.67
CA ALA A 20 10.64 5.42 4.68
C ALA A 20 9.29 5.02 4.07
N VAL A 21 8.83 5.72 3.03
CA VAL A 21 7.59 5.39 2.31
C VAL A 21 7.69 4.02 1.63
N VAL A 22 8.81 3.73 0.96
CA VAL A 22 9.04 2.43 0.32
C VAL A 22 9.06 1.31 1.36
N LEU A 23 9.73 1.50 2.50
CA LEU A 23 9.73 0.54 3.59
C LEU A 23 8.33 0.31 4.15
N ILE A 24 7.52 1.35 4.33
CA ILE A 24 6.13 1.23 4.78
C ILE A 24 5.29 0.45 3.77
N LEU A 25 5.44 0.70 2.46
CA LEU A 25 4.72 -0.04 1.43
C LEU A 25 5.13 -1.51 1.39
N VAL A 26 6.44 -1.79 1.42
CA VAL A 26 6.98 -3.16 1.44
C VAL A 26 6.55 -3.89 2.71
N TYR A 27 6.64 -3.25 3.88
CA TYR A 27 6.16 -3.83 5.13
C TYR A 27 4.65 -4.00 5.15
N SER A 28 3.85 -3.09 4.59
CA SER A 28 2.39 -3.23 4.54
C SER A 28 1.97 -4.43 3.67
N VAL A 29 2.61 -4.58 2.51
CA VAL A 29 2.39 -5.72 1.60
C VAL A 29 2.94 -7.03 2.19
N ASN A 30 4.07 -6.99 2.88
CA ASN A 30 4.66 -8.18 3.52
C ASN A 30 3.94 -8.57 4.83
N ASN A 31 3.42 -7.59 5.58
CA ASN A 31 2.60 -7.82 6.77
C ASN A 31 1.18 -8.29 6.41
N SER A 32 0.72 -8.05 5.18
CA SER A 32 -0.47 -8.71 4.62
C SER A 32 -0.25 -10.22 4.39
N ARG A 33 0.99 -10.72 4.49
CA ARG A 33 1.31 -12.16 4.53
C ARG A 33 1.53 -12.69 5.96
N ALA A 34 1.88 -11.82 6.92
CA ALA A 34 2.15 -12.21 8.31
C ALA A 34 0.94 -12.01 9.26
N GLY A 35 -0.11 -11.32 8.83
CA GLY A 35 -1.39 -11.18 9.55
C GLY A 35 -2.29 -12.41 9.46
N SER A 36 -1.72 -13.61 9.64
CA SER A 36 -2.45 -14.87 9.79
C SER A 36 -3.04 -15.01 11.20
N SER A 37 -3.79 -14.01 11.65
CA SER A 37 -4.55 -14.05 12.90
C SER A 37 -6.02 -13.64 12.72
N ASN A 38 -6.49 -13.49 11.48
CA ASN A 38 -7.89 -13.27 11.13
C ASN A 38 -8.41 -14.22 10.03
N ILE A 39 -7.93 -15.47 10.03
CA ILE A 39 -8.41 -16.54 9.13
C ILE A 39 -9.93 -16.80 9.24
N LEU A 40 -10.59 -16.29 10.29
CA LEU A 40 -12.04 -16.42 10.49
C LEU A 40 -12.87 -15.27 9.90
N ASN A 41 -12.24 -14.19 9.41
CA ASN A 41 -12.94 -12.98 8.97
C ASN A 41 -12.45 -12.43 7.61
N GLU A 42 -11.83 -13.25 6.75
CA GLU A 42 -11.61 -12.84 5.36
C GLU A 42 -12.98 -12.77 4.66
N THR A 43 -13.61 -11.61 4.78
CA THR A 43 -14.87 -11.31 4.11
C THR A 43 -14.62 -11.38 2.61
N PRO A 44 -15.63 -11.73 1.78
CA PRO A 44 -15.50 -11.75 0.32
C PRO A 44 -14.92 -10.45 -0.26
N LEU A 45 -15.14 -9.34 0.45
CA LEU A 45 -14.61 -8.00 0.20
C LEU A 45 -13.07 -7.92 0.28
N ASP A 46 -12.45 -8.61 1.23
CA ASP A 46 -10.99 -8.62 1.42
C ASP A 46 -10.29 -9.44 0.33
N LEU A 47 -10.90 -10.58 -0.05
CA LEU A 47 -10.45 -11.38 -1.18
C LEU A 47 -10.53 -10.59 -2.50
N LEU A 48 -11.61 -9.83 -2.70
CA LEU A 48 -11.79 -8.98 -3.87
C LEU A 48 -10.72 -7.88 -3.93
N LYS A 49 -10.44 -7.23 -2.79
CA LYS A 49 -9.41 -6.19 -2.67
C LYS A 49 -8.01 -6.72 -2.97
N LYS A 50 -7.72 -7.96 -2.56
CA LYS A 50 -6.46 -8.66 -2.84
C LYS A 50 -6.26 -8.92 -4.34
N ARG A 51 -7.31 -9.30 -5.07
CA ARG A 51 -7.24 -9.50 -6.54
C ARG A 51 -7.10 -8.18 -7.29
N TYR A 52 -7.76 -7.13 -6.83
CA TYR A 52 -7.57 -5.77 -7.38
C TYR A 52 -6.14 -5.28 -7.17
N ALA A 53 -5.57 -5.47 -5.97
CA ALA A 53 -4.18 -5.11 -5.68
C ALA A 53 -3.16 -5.93 -6.48
N LYS A 54 -3.51 -7.16 -6.87
CA LYS A 54 -2.72 -7.99 -7.79
C LYS A 54 -2.87 -7.58 -9.27
N GLY A 55 -3.84 -6.73 -9.61
CA GLY A 55 -4.17 -6.37 -10.99
C GLY A 55 -4.89 -7.47 -11.77
N GLU A 56 -5.45 -8.48 -11.08
CA GLU A 56 -6.19 -9.59 -11.70
C GLU A 56 -7.62 -9.19 -12.10
N ILE A 57 -8.12 -8.07 -11.58
CA ILE A 57 -9.44 -7.51 -11.88
C ILE A 57 -9.31 -6.00 -12.09
N ASP A 58 -10.08 -5.46 -13.02
CA ASP A 58 -10.14 -4.04 -13.28
C ASP A 58 -10.89 -3.28 -12.16
N LYS A 59 -10.66 -1.98 -12.05
CA LYS A 59 -11.36 -1.10 -11.09
C LYS A 59 -12.88 -1.18 -11.27
N GLN A 60 -13.38 -1.31 -12.50
CA GLN A 60 -14.81 -1.43 -12.77
C GLN A 60 -15.40 -2.71 -12.16
N GLU A 61 -14.77 -3.87 -12.37
CA GLU A 61 -15.22 -5.15 -11.79
C GLU A 61 -15.12 -5.17 -10.26
N PHE A 62 -14.13 -4.48 -9.69
CA PHE A 62 -14.00 -4.33 -8.24
C PHE A 62 -15.18 -3.54 -7.65
N GLU A 63 -15.59 -2.44 -8.29
CA GLU A 63 -16.70 -1.63 -7.79
C GLU A 63 -18.06 -2.32 -7.88
N GLU A 64 -18.32 -3.06 -8.96
CA GLU A 64 -19.56 -3.85 -9.12
C GLU A 64 -19.68 -4.92 -8.04
N LYS A 65 -18.64 -5.76 -7.88
CA LYS A 65 -18.64 -6.84 -6.89
C LYS A 65 -18.61 -6.31 -5.45
N LYS A 66 -17.99 -5.16 -5.21
CA LYS A 66 -18.03 -4.51 -3.89
C LYS A 66 -19.45 -4.04 -3.53
N LYS A 67 -20.18 -3.47 -4.49
CA LYS A 67 -21.57 -3.03 -4.27
C LYS A 67 -22.51 -4.21 -4.02
N ASP A 68 -22.33 -5.29 -4.77
CA ASP A 68 -23.09 -6.54 -4.59
C ASP A 68 -22.91 -7.10 -3.17
N LEU A 69 -21.67 -7.13 -2.66
CA LEU A 69 -21.34 -7.61 -1.32
C LEU A 69 -21.76 -6.69 -0.15
N LEU A 70 -22.14 -5.45 -0.44
CA LEU A 70 -22.60 -4.47 0.57
C LEU A 70 -24.13 -4.40 0.67
N ASN A 71 -24.84 -5.14 -0.20
CA ASN A 71 -26.29 -5.22 -0.26
C ASN A 71 -26.80 -6.53 0.35
#